data_AF-A0A523SK36-F1
#
_entry.id   AF-A0A523SK36-F1
#
_cell.length_a   1.000
_cell.length_b   1.000
_cell.length_c   1.000
_cell.angle_alpha   90.00
_cell.angle_beta   90.00
_cell.angle_gamma   90.00
#
_symmetry.space_group_name_H-M   'P 1'
#
loop_
_entity.id
_entity.type
_entity.pdbx_description
1 polymer ?
#
loop_
_entity_poly.entity_id
_entity_poly.type
_entity_poly.pdbx_seq_one_letter_code
_entity_poly.pdbx_strand_id
1 'polypeptide(L)'
;MVKNPLKITDVTFRDGHQSSLATRMRTEDMVPIAEEMNKAGFYSMEVWGGATFDVPTRFLNEDPWERPRILKRLMPDTPLQMLLRGQNLVGYRHYADDVVTAFVHHAAEVGIDIFRVFDAVNDERNFETCLKAIKECGKHAQLSICYSLTERKMGGAVYNLDYYVNKAIILQDMGADSLCIKDMAGLIAPDD
;
A
#
# COMPACT_ATOMS: atom_id res chain seq x y z
N MET A 1 29.46 -8.16 1.19
CA MET A 1 28.11 -7.56 1.10
C MET A 1 27.49 -7.56 2.49
N VAL A 2 26.70 -6.54 2.84
CA VAL A 2 26.03 -6.44 4.16
C VAL A 2 24.99 -7.56 4.30
N LYS A 3 24.95 -8.21 5.46
CA LYS A 3 23.92 -9.22 5.80
C LYS A 3 22.62 -8.46 6.09
N ASN A 4 21.64 -8.53 5.18
CA ASN A 4 20.38 -7.77 5.18
C ASN A 4 20.56 -6.26 4.96
N PRO A 5 20.89 -5.82 3.73
CA PRO A 5 20.93 -4.40 3.42
C PRO A 5 19.53 -3.77 3.54
N LEU A 6 19.48 -2.48 3.88
CA LEU A 6 18.27 -1.67 3.78
C LEU A 6 17.73 -1.76 2.35
N LYS A 7 16.42 -1.99 2.23
CA LYS A 7 15.73 -1.97 0.95
C LYS A 7 14.76 -0.79 0.92
N ILE A 8 14.54 -0.24 -0.27
CA ILE A 8 13.78 1.00 -0.47
C ILE A 8 12.57 0.72 -1.34
N THR A 9 11.40 1.17 -0.92
CA THR A 9 10.21 1.27 -1.77
C THR A 9 10.11 2.70 -2.27
N ASP A 10 10.12 2.90 -3.59
CA ASP A 10 9.82 4.21 -4.16
C ASP A 10 8.31 4.46 -4.16
N VAL A 11 7.91 5.71 -3.91
CA VAL A 11 6.50 6.14 -3.84
C VAL A 11 6.17 7.23 -4.86
N THR A 12 7.09 7.54 -5.77
CA THR A 12 7.01 8.68 -6.69
C THR A 12 5.76 8.59 -7.58
N PHE A 13 5.41 7.40 -8.06
CA PHE A 13 4.25 7.15 -8.93
C PHE A 13 2.91 7.02 -8.18
N ARG A 14 2.89 7.10 -6.84
CA ARG A 14 1.67 7.04 -6.02
C ARG A 14 1.66 8.11 -4.94
N ASP A 15 2.18 7.83 -3.74
CA ASP A 15 2.06 8.76 -2.60
C ASP A 15 2.77 10.10 -2.84
N GLY A 16 3.86 10.09 -3.60
CA GLY A 16 4.64 11.28 -3.92
C GLY A 16 3.78 12.37 -4.55
N HIS A 17 3.16 12.08 -5.69
CA HIS A 17 2.27 13.04 -6.37
C HIS A 17 0.88 13.14 -5.74
N GLN A 18 0.42 12.13 -5.00
CA GLN A 18 -0.81 12.22 -4.20
C GLN A 18 -0.70 13.34 -3.15
N SER A 19 0.44 13.44 -2.46
CA SER A 19 0.69 14.47 -1.44
C SER A 19 1.07 15.82 -2.03
N SER A 20 1.89 15.85 -3.08
CA SER A 20 2.45 17.11 -3.61
C SER A 20 1.67 17.73 -4.76
N LEU A 21 0.92 16.93 -5.52
CA LEU A 21 0.28 17.34 -6.79
C LEU A 21 -1.18 16.88 -6.89
N ALA A 22 -1.86 16.68 -5.75
CA ALA A 22 -3.26 16.27 -5.68
C ALA A 22 -3.59 15.04 -6.57
N THR A 23 -2.64 14.11 -6.67
CA THR A 23 -2.76 12.85 -7.43
C THR A 23 -2.85 13.04 -8.96
N ARG A 24 -2.38 14.18 -9.51
CA ARG A 24 -2.59 14.54 -10.92
C ARG A 24 -1.53 14.05 -11.91
N MET A 25 -0.58 13.21 -11.49
CA MET A 25 0.37 12.62 -12.42
C MET A 25 -0.35 11.66 -13.38
N ARG A 26 -0.20 11.91 -14.69
CA ARG A 26 -0.80 11.11 -15.76
C ARG A 26 0.07 9.91 -16.10
N THR A 27 -0.54 8.91 -16.71
CA THR A 27 0.19 7.70 -17.10
C THR A 27 1.26 8.02 -18.16
N GLU A 28 0.98 8.96 -19.07
CA GLU A 28 1.93 9.42 -20.10
C GLU A 28 3.21 10.06 -19.52
N ASP A 29 3.11 10.67 -18.33
CA ASP A 29 4.25 11.30 -17.64
C ASP A 29 5.11 10.26 -16.89
N MET A 30 4.53 9.10 -16.54
CA MET A 30 5.23 8.00 -15.84
C MET A 30 6.02 7.12 -16.80
N VAL A 31 5.46 6.85 -17.99
CA VAL A 31 6.01 5.91 -18.97
C VAL A 31 7.47 6.19 -19.36
N PRO A 32 7.89 7.45 -19.65
CA PRO A 32 9.23 7.73 -20.16
C PRO A 32 10.39 7.37 -19.21
N ILE A 33 10.13 7.21 -17.90
CA ILE A 33 11.16 6.89 -16.90
C ILE A 33 10.95 5.50 -16.28
N ALA A 34 9.89 4.78 -16.65
CA ALA A 34 9.51 3.54 -15.99
C ALA A 34 10.59 2.45 -16.11
N GLU A 35 11.24 2.32 -17.28
CA GLU A 35 12.30 1.32 -17.47
C GLU A 35 13.54 1.59 -16.62
N GLU A 36 13.89 2.86 -16.42
CA GLU A 36 14.99 3.29 -15.55
C GLU A 36 14.64 3.02 -14.09
N MET A 37 13.41 3.31 -13.68
CA MET A 37 12.91 2.98 -12.33
C MET A 37 12.97 1.46 -12.07
N ASN A 38 12.65 0.63 -13.08
CA ASN A 38 12.79 -0.82 -12.99
C ASN A 38 14.24 -1.29 -12.75
N LYS A 39 15.22 -0.58 -13.34
CA LYS A 39 16.64 -0.91 -13.24
C LYS A 39 17.31 -0.34 -11.97
N ALA A 40 16.62 0.52 -11.22
CA ALA A 40 17.16 1.20 -10.04
C ALA A 40 17.39 0.26 -8.84
N GLY A 41 16.76 -0.92 -8.82
CA GLY A 41 16.97 -1.93 -7.77
C GLY A 41 16.15 -1.68 -6.50
N PHE A 42 14.99 -1.03 -6.61
CA PHE A 42 14.05 -0.87 -5.49
C PHE A 42 13.51 -2.23 -5.01
N TYR A 43 13.14 -2.30 -3.73
CA TYR A 43 12.38 -3.44 -3.18
C TYR A 43 11.03 -3.59 -3.86
N SER A 44 10.35 -2.46 -4.05
CA SER A 44 9.07 -2.35 -4.72
C SER A 44 8.87 -0.92 -5.20
N MET A 45 7.93 -0.76 -6.13
CA MET A 45 7.49 0.54 -6.61
C MET A 45 6.02 0.68 -6.27
N GLU A 46 5.68 1.64 -5.42
CA GLU A 46 4.29 1.94 -5.12
C GLU A 46 3.69 2.79 -6.24
N VAL A 47 2.77 2.18 -6.99
CA VAL A 47 2.25 2.74 -8.26
C VAL A 47 0.73 2.80 -8.32
N TRP A 48 0.03 2.23 -7.33
CA TRP A 48 -1.42 2.03 -7.41
C TRP A 48 -2.13 2.07 -6.06
N GLY A 49 -3.47 2.07 -6.09
CA GLY A 49 -4.32 2.20 -4.91
C GLY A 49 -4.39 3.63 -4.36
N GLY A 50 -4.87 3.79 -3.13
CA GLY A 50 -5.12 5.12 -2.58
C GLY A 50 -6.09 5.94 -3.47
N ALA A 51 -5.72 7.18 -3.79
CA ALA A 51 -6.51 8.06 -4.67
C ALA A 51 -6.23 7.85 -6.17
N THR A 52 -5.30 6.96 -6.55
CA THR A 52 -4.99 6.74 -7.97
C THR A 52 -5.99 5.81 -8.66
N PHE A 53 -7.09 5.44 -8.02
CA PHE A 53 -8.19 4.72 -8.66
C PHE A 53 -9.32 5.67 -9.08
N ASP A 54 -9.72 6.58 -8.19
CA ASP A 54 -10.78 7.55 -8.48
C ASP A 54 -10.28 8.74 -9.30
N VAL A 55 -9.05 9.21 -9.08
CA VAL A 55 -8.54 10.38 -9.79
C VAL A 55 -8.37 10.19 -11.30
N PRO A 56 -7.78 9.07 -11.80
CA PRO A 56 -7.66 8.86 -13.24
C PRO A 56 -9.00 8.91 -13.96
N THR A 57 -10.01 8.22 -13.42
CA THR A 57 -11.38 8.24 -14.00
C THR A 57 -12.03 9.61 -13.91
N ARG A 58 -11.91 10.28 -12.76
CA ARG A 58 -12.66 11.51 -12.47
C ARG A 58 -12.06 12.77 -13.06
N PHE A 59 -10.74 12.84 -13.19
CA PHE A 59 -10.04 14.09 -13.50
C PHE A 59 -9.01 13.98 -14.63
N LEU A 60 -8.49 12.79 -14.90
CA LEU A 60 -7.47 12.61 -15.96
C LEU A 60 -8.06 11.99 -17.23
N ASN A 61 -9.30 11.50 -17.18
CA ASN A 61 -9.95 10.77 -18.27
C ASN A 61 -9.14 9.55 -18.70
N GLU A 62 -8.58 8.83 -17.72
CA GLU A 62 -7.77 7.63 -17.89
C GLU A 62 -8.44 6.41 -17.24
N ASP A 63 -8.24 5.22 -17.81
CA ASP A 63 -8.62 3.96 -17.18
C ASP A 63 -7.61 3.63 -16.06
N PRO A 64 -8.04 3.54 -14.78
CA PRO A 64 -7.15 3.23 -13.66
C PRO A 64 -6.59 1.82 -13.73
N TRP A 65 -7.19 0.90 -14.49
CA TRP A 65 -6.71 -0.47 -14.68
C TRP A 65 -5.61 -0.59 -15.75
N GLU A 66 -5.58 0.32 -16.74
CA GLU A 66 -4.55 0.30 -17.77
C GLU A 66 -3.18 0.73 -17.23
N ARG A 67 -3.16 1.68 -16.30
CA ARG A 67 -1.92 2.18 -15.68
C ARG A 67 -1.05 1.07 -15.09
N PRO A 68 -1.53 0.20 -14.16
CA PRO A 68 -0.72 -0.89 -13.63
C PRO A 68 -0.31 -1.91 -14.70
N ARG A 69 -1.13 -2.18 -15.73
CA ARG A 69 -0.76 -3.07 -16.84
C ARG A 69 0.41 -2.53 -17.66
N ILE A 70 0.38 -1.24 -17.97
CA ILE A 70 1.45 -0.54 -18.70
C ILE A 70 2.73 -0.57 -17.85
N LEU A 71 2.65 -0.16 -16.59
CA LEU A 71 3.80 -0.15 -15.69
C LEU A 71 4.36 -1.55 -15.46
N LYS A 72 3.52 -2.58 -15.34
CA LYS A 72 3.99 -3.97 -15.17
C LYS A 72 4.78 -4.46 -16.38
N ARG A 73 4.39 -4.02 -17.59
CA ARG A 73 5.10 -4.33 -18.84
C ARG A 73 6.46 -3.64 -18.92
N LEU A 74 6.54 -2.39 -18.47
CA LEU A 74 7.76 -1.58 -18.50
C LEU A 74 8.69 -1.88 -17.31
N MET A 75 8.14 -2.43 -16.23
CA MET A 75 8.83 -2.73 -14.98
C MET A 75 8.69 -4.20 -14.57
N PRO A 76 9.16 -5.15 -15.39
CA PRO A 76 8.96 -6.58 -15.12
C PRO A 76 9.75 -7.10 -13.91
N ASP A 77 10.88 -6.48 -13.56
CA ASP A 77 11.81 -6.97 -12.55
C ASP A 77 11.53 -6.42 -11.14
N THR A 78 10.86 -5.27 -11.06
CA THR A 78 10.51 -4.63 -9.79
C THR A 78 9.08 -4.95 -9.38
N PRO A 79 8.83 -5.47 -8.16
CA PRO A 79 7.48 -5.71 -7.67
C PRO A 79 6.63 -4.43 -7.61
N LEU A 80 5.42 -4.49 -8.16
CA LEU A 80 4.48 -3.38 -8.06
C LEU A 80 3.69 -3.47 -6.76
N GLN A 81 3.65 -2.36 -6.02
CA GLN A 81 2.96 -2.24 -4.75
C GLN A 81 1.75 -1.33 -4.87
N MET A 82 0.68 -1.65 -4.14
CA MET A 82 -0.47 -0.78 -3.94
C MET A 82 -0.77 -0.50 -2.47
N LEU A 83 -1.47 0.61 -2.23
CA LEU A 83 -2.10 0.91 -0.93
C LEU A 83 -3.59 0.52 -0.98
N LEU A 84 -4.00 -0.42 -0.14
CA LEU A 84 -5.38 -0.93 -0.04
C LEU A 84 -5.98 -0.61 1.33
N ARG A 85 -7.19 -0.04 1.35
CA ARG A 85 -7.92 0.32 2.58
C ARG A 85 -8.77 -0.83 3.12
N GLY A 86 -8.20 -2.00 3.38
CA GLY A 86 -8.95 -3.16 3.89
C GLY A 86 -10.32 -3.35 3.20
N GLN A 87 -11.39 -3.42 4.00
CA GLN A 87 -12.78 -3.54 3.54
C GLN A 87 -13.31 -2.33 2.71
N ASN A 88 -12.63 -1.18 2.73
CA ASN A 88 -12.96 -0.01 1.91
C ASN A 88 -12.28 -0.02 0.54
N LEU A 89 -11.34 -0.93 0.29
CA LEU A 89 -10.60 -1.05 -0.96
C LEU A 89 -9.90 0.26 -1.37
N VAL A 90 -10.40 0.90 -2.42
CA VAL A 90 -9.97 2.20 -2.96
C VAL A 90 -11.10 3.23 -2.91
N GLY A 91 -12.21 2.89 -2.25
CA GLY A 91 -13.36 3.75 -2.03
C GLY A 91 -13.38 4.40 -0.64
N TYR A 92 -14.56 4.89 -0.27
CA TYR A 92 -14.79 5.70 0.94
C TYR A 92 -15.84 5.09 1.88
N ARG A 93 -16.22 3.83 1.68
CA ARG A 93 -17.16 3.06 2.50
C ARG A 93 -16.79 1.58 2.47
N HIS A 94 -17.34 0.79 3.39
CA HIS A 94 -17.21 -0.66 3.34
C HIS A 94 -17.96 -1.24 2.12
N TYR A 95 -17.34 -2.25 1.51
CA TYR A 95 -17.92 -3.06 0.45
C TYR A 95 -18.22 -4.47 0.96
N ALA A 96 -19.08 -5.20 0.26
CA ALA A 96 -19.37 -6.60 0.57
C ALA A 96 -18.16 -7.48 0.20
N ASP A 97 -18.07 -8.65 0.84
CA ASP A 97 -16.88 -9.50 0.75
C ASP A 97 -16.60 -10.04 -0.65
N ASP A 98 -17.66 -10.26 -1.43
CA ASP A 98 -17.57 -10.65 -2.84
C ASP A 98 -16.93 -9.57 -3.70
N VAL A 99 -17.28 -8.31 -3.48
CA VAL A 99 -16.66 -7.14 -4.13
C VAL A 99 -15.20 -7.00 -3.73
N VAL A 100 -14.88 -7.19 -2.44
CA VAL A 100 -13.50 -7.14 -1.94
C VAL A 100 -12.63 -8.22 -2.60
N THR A 101 -13.14 -9.45 -2.64
CA THR A 101 -12.45 -10.59 -3.26
C THR A 101 -12.21 -10.34 -4.75
N ALA A 102 -13.26 -9.94 -5.49
CA ALA A 102 -13.16 -9.66 -6.92
C ALA A 102 -12.17 -8.53 -7.22
N PHE A 103 -12.17 -7.46 -6.42
CA PHE A 103 -11.23 -6.35 -6.60
C PHE A 103 -9.78 -6.79 -6.42
N VAL A 104 -9.49 -7.57 -5.36
CA VAL A 104 -8.14 -8.07 -5.09
C VAL A 104 -7.66 -9.00 -6.20
N HIS A 105 -8.52 -9.92 -6.66
CA HIS A 105 -8.19 -10.84 -7.76
C HIS A 105 -7.84 -10.07 -9.04
N HIS A 106 -8.65 -9.08 -9.42
CA HIS A 106 -8.33 -8.25 -10.58
C HIS A 106 -7.09 -7.37 -10.38
N ALA A 107 -6.87 -6.83 -9.18
CA ALA A 107 -5.65 -6.07 -8.88
C ALA A 107 -4.39 -6.95 -9.07
N ALA A 108 -4.43 -8.20 -8.62
CA ALA A 108 -3.35 -9.16 -8.82
C ALA A 108 -3.15 -9.50 -10.31
N GLU A 109 -4.24 -9.67 -11.06
CA GLU A 109 -4.24 -9.95 -12.50
C GLU A 109 -3.60 -8.83 -13.33
N VAL A 110 -3.86 -7.57 -12.99
CA VAL A 110 -3.26 -6.41 -13.69
C VAL A 110 -1.81 -6.13 -13.31
N GLY A 111 -1.23 -6.94 -12.40
CA GLY A 111 0.20 -6.94 -12.12
C GLY A 111 0.61 -6.42 -10.75
N ILE A 112 -0.32 -6.19 -9.81
CA ILE A 112 0.04 -5.85 -8.43
C ILE A 112 0.62 -7.08 -7.72
N ASP A 113 1.78 -6.91 -7.10
CA ASP A 113 2.52 -7.96 -6.42
C ASP A 113 2.47 -7.84 -4.89
N ILE A 114 2.47 -6.60 -4.38
CA ILE A 114 2.47 -6.29 -2.95
C ILE A 114 1.24 -5.46 -2.59
N PHE A 115 0.45 -5.95 -1.65
CA PHE A 115 -0.72 -5.27 -1.12
C PHE A 115 -0.39 -4.73 0.27
N ARG A 116 -0.18 -3.42 0.39
CA ARG A 116 -0.10 -2.73 1.68
C ARG A 116 -1.51 -2.46 2.19
N VAL A 117 -1.96 -3.24 3.16
CA VAL A 117 -3.32 -3.18 3.69
C VAL A 117 -3.35 -2.41 4.99
N PHE A 118 -4.23 -1.41 5.11
CA PHE A 118 -4.46 -0.67 6.35
C PHE A 118 -5.95 -0.42 6.60
N ASP A 119 -6.27 -0.11 7.86
CA ASP A 119 -7.57 0.37 8.31
C ASP A 119 -7.38 1.70 9.03
N ALA A 120 -8.32 2.62 8.86
CA ALA A 120 -8.19 4.00 9.35
C ALA A 120 -8.18 4.11 10.87
N VAL A 121 -8.70 3.10 11.59
CA VAL A 121 -8.76 3.06 13.05
C VAL A 121 -8.04 1.84 13.63
N ASN A 122 -7.15 1.22 12.85
CA ASN A 122 -6.42 0.00 13.21
C ASN A 122 -7.35 -1.16 13.64
N ASP A 123 -8.50 -1.30 12.98
CA ASP A 123 -9.39 -2.45 13.14
C ASP A 123 -9.00 -3.58 12.17
N GLU A 124 -8.25 -4.55 12.67
CA GLU A 124 -7.72 -5.70 11.94
C GLU A 124 -8.81 -6.61 11.35
N ARG A 125 -10.03 -6.59 11.90
CA ARG A 125 -11.15 -7.38 11.36
C ARG A 125 -11.46 -6.98 9.92
N ASN A 126 -11.23 -5.72 9.57
CA ASN A 126 -11.40 -5.20 8.22
C ASN A 126 -10.33 -5.71 7.22
N PHE A 127 -9.37 -6.53 7.67
CA PHE A 127 -8.35 -7.12 6.80
C PHE A 127 -8.72 -8.52 6.34
N GLU A 128 -9.58 -9.24 7.07
CA GLU A 128 -9.82 -10.69 6.89
C GLU A 128 -10.12 -11.06 5.44
N THR A 129 -11.11 -10.42 4.83
CA THR A 129 -11.55 -10.73 3.47
C THR A 129 -10.46 -10.43 2.44
N CYS A 130 -9.86 -9.24 2.48
CA CYS A 130 -8.84 -8.88 1.51
C CYS A 130 -7.55 -9.70 1.69
N LEU A 131 -7.16 -10.01 2.93
CA LEU A 131 -6.00 -10.85 3.24
C LEU A 131 -6.17 -12.26 2.65
N LYS A 132 -7.35 -12.87 2.87
CA LYS A 132 -7.67 -14.17 2.27
C LYS A 132 -7.54 -14.13 0.75
N ALA A 133 -8.14 -13.13 0.10
CA ALA A 133 -8.07 -12.97 -1.35
C ALA A 133 -6.63 -12.74 -1.86
N ILE A 134 -5.81 -11.96 -1.13
CA ILE A 134 -4.39 -11.72 -1.47
C ILE A 134 -3.61 -13.04 -1.45
N LYS A 135 -3.84 -13.85 -0.41
CA LYS A 135 -3.20 -15.17 -0.26
C LYS A 135 -3.64 -16.15 -1.34
N GLU A 136 -4.93 -16.17 -1.71
CA GLU A 136 -5.45 -16.99 -2.81
C GLU A 136 -4.77 -16.65 -4.14
N CYS A 137 -4.47 -15.37 -4.38
CA CYS A 137 -3.72 -14.93 -5.55
C CYS A 137 -2.20 -15.19 -5.49
N GLY A 138 -1.69 -15.73 -4.38
CA GLY A 138 -0.25 -15.94 -4.16
C GLY A 138 0.56 -14.64 -4.13
N LYS A 139 -0.06 -13.52 -3.71
CA LYS A 139 0.56 -12.20 -3.65
C LYS A 139 1.01 -11.85 -2.23
N HIS A 140 1.88 -10.85 -2.09
CA HIS A 140 2.47 -10.48 -0.80
C HIS A 140 1.49 -9.60 0.00
N ALA A 141 1.10 -10.05 1.19
CA ALA A 141 0.29 -9.28 2.12
C ALA A 141 1.18 -8.50 3.12
N GLN A 142 1.32 -7.19 2.89
CA GLN A 142 1.97 -6.29 3.85
C GLN A 142 0.90 -5.64 4.73
N LEU A 143 0.70 -6.12 5.95
CA LEU A 143 -0.31 -5.55 6.84
C LEU A 143 0.27 -4.37 7.62
N SER A 144 -0.51 -3.30 7.73
CA SER A 144 -0.06 -2.03 8.30
C SER A 144 -0.71 -1.72 9.64
N ILE A 145 0.07 -1.08 10.52
CA ILE A 145 -0.40 -0.40 11.72
C ILE A 145 -0.26 1.10 11.45
N CYS A 146 -1.37 1.84 11.45
CA CYS A 146 -1.34 3.30 11.36
C CYS A 146 -0.76 3.88 12.64
N TYR A 147 0.29 4.69 12.50
CA TYR A 147 0.96 5.32 13.63
C TYR A 147 0.24 6.59 14.05
N SER A 148 0.08 6.75 15.36
CA SER A 148 -0.48 7.94 15.98
C SER A 148 0.04 8.09 17.41
N LEU A 149 -0.18 9.25 18.00
CA LEU A 149 0.28 9.59 19.33
C LEU A 149 -0.89 10.11 20.15
N THR A 150 -0.95 9.74 21.42
CA THR A 150 -1.86 10.36 22.39
C THR A 150 -1.22 11.62 22.99
N GLU A 151 0.11 11.62 23.08
CA GLU A 151 0.93 12.68 23.68
C GLU A 151 1.92 13.22 22.64
N ARG A 152 2.87 14.08 23.07
CA ARG A 152 3.90 14.62 22.15
C ARG A 152 4.92 13.58 21.65
N LYS A 153 5.03 12.44 22.32
CA LYS A 153 5.95 11.35 22.02
C LYS A 153 5.29 10.00 22.34
N MET A 154 5.91 8.91 21.89
CA MET A 154 5.47 7.56 22.23
C MET A 154 5.36 7.33 23.75
N GLY A 155 4.33 6.60 24.18
CA GLY A 155 4.17 6.15 25.58
C GLY A 155 2.89 6.63 26.30
N GLY A 156 1.92 7.18 25.58
CA GLY A 156 0.64 7.63 26.15
C GLY A 156 -0.28 6.49 26.61
N ALA A 157 -1.46 6.84 27.13
CA ALA A 157 -2.40 5.87 27.67
C ALA A 157 -3.00 4.90 26.62
N VAL A 158 -3.06 5.32 25.35
CA VAL A 158 -3.58 4.50 24.24
C VAL A 158 -2.44 4.08 23.32
N TYR A 159 -1.74 5.05 22.73
CA TYR A 159 -0.63 4.77 21.83
C TYR A 159 0.70 4.73 22.60
N ASN A 160 1.11 3.51 22.94
CA ASN A 160 2.36 3.15 23.58
C ASN A 160 2.98 1.92 22.91
N LEU A 161 4.20 1.54 23.29
CA LEU A 161 4.91 0.41 22.68
C LEU A 161 4.11 -0.89 22.73
N ASP A 162 3.45 -1.18 23.86
CA ASP A 162 2.65 -2.40 24.03
C ASP A 162 1.48 -2.44 23.03
N TYR A 163 0.81 -1.31 22.77
CA TYR A 163 -0.22 -1.24 21.74
C TYR A 163 0.32 -1.67 20.37
N TYR A 164 1.46 -1.11 19.95
CA TYR A 164 2.05 -1.40 18.64
C TYR A 164 2.57 -2.84 18.54
N VAL A 165 3.22 -3.34 19.59
CA VAL A 165 3.72 -4.73 19.64
C VAL A 165 2.54 -5.72 19.61
N ASN A 166 1.49 -5.47 20.39
CA ASN A 166 0.30 -6.33 20.40
C ASN A 166 -0.39 -6.34 19.03
N LYS A 167 -0.53 -5.18 18.38
CA LYS A 167 -1.05 -5.11 17.01
C LYS A 167 -0.15 -5.86 16.03
N ALA A 168 1.16 -5.74 16.14
CA ALA A 168 2.10 -6.46 15.28
C ALA A 168 1.96 -7.99 15.42
N ILE A 169 1.81 -8.50 16.64
CA ILE A 169 1.57 -9.93 16.91
C ILE A 169 0.24 -10.37 16.29
N ILE A 170 -0.84 -9.61 16.47
CA ILE A 170 -2.14 -9.92 15.85
C ILE A 170 -2.00 -10.03 14.33
N LEU A 171 -1.36 -9.06 13.68
CA LEU A 171 -1.17 -9.07 12.22
C LEU A 171 -0.27 -10.22 11.75
N GLN A 172 0.74 -10.59 12.55
CA GLN A 172 1.56 -11.77 12.29
C GLN A 172 0.72 -13.05 12.35
N ASP A 173 -0.10 -13.21 13.40
CA ASP A 173 -0.93 -14.40 13.60
C ASP A 173 -2.03 -14.53 12.54
N MET A 174 -2.52 -13.41 11.99
CA MET A 174 -3.40 -13.40 10.83
C MET A 174 -2.74 -13.90 9.54
N GLY A 175 -1.40 -13.89 9.47
CA GLY A 175 -0.63 -14.38 8.33
C GLY A 175 -0.04 -13.30 7.43
N ALA A 176 0.28 -12.12 7.96
CA ALA A 176 1.05 -11.10 7.23
C ALA A 176 2.39 -11.66 6.72
N ASP A 177 2.74 -11.35 5.46
CA ASP A 177 4.07 -11.68 4.91
C ASP A 177 5.13 -10.64 5.32
N SER A 178 4.70 -9.39 5.55
CA SER A 178 5.50 -8.38 6.24
C SER A 178 4.61 -7.36 6.96
N LEU A 179 5.20 -6.65 7.91
CA LEU A 179 4.52 -5.58 8.65
C LEU A 179 4.98 -4.21 8.15
N CYS A 180 4.10 -3.22 8.20
CA CYS A 180 4.41 -1.83 7.89
C CYS A 180 3.88 -0.90 8.97
N ILE A 181 4.75 -0.07 9.56
CA ILE A 181 4.30 1.07 10.36
C ILE A 181 3.96 2.21 9.41
N LYS A 182 2.68 2.55 9.31
CA LYS A 182 2.17 3.58 8.41
C LYS A 182 2.03 4.89 9.17
N ASP A 183 3.08 5.69 9.17
CA ASP A 183 3.05 7.06 9.66
C ASP A 183 2.58 8.01 8.56
N MET A 184 1.26 8.16 8.45
CA MET A 184 0.64 9.00 7.42
C MET A 184 0.80 10.50 7.68
N ALA A 185 1.19 10.90 8.89
CA ALA A 185 1.24 12.30 9.32
C ALA A 185 2.67 12.81 9.60
N GLY A 186 3.69 11.94 9.54
CA GLY A 186 5.08 12.30 9.83
C GLY A 186 5.32 12.58 11.31
N LEU A 187 4.75 11.74 12.18
CA LEU A 187 4.79 11.87 13.63
C LEU A 187 5.92 11.06 14.29
N ILE A 188 6.46 10.02 13.64
CA ILE A 188 7.51 9.18 14.24
C ILE A 188 8.78 10.00 14.44
N ALA A 189 9.23 10.10 15.69
CA ALA A 189 10.52 10.67 16.04
C ALA A 189 11.63 9.59 16.04
N PRO A 190 12.92 9.98 15.90
CA PRO A 190 14.04 9.02 15.94
C PRO A 190 14.17 8.22 17.25
N ASP A 191 13.62 8.74 18.35
CA ASP A 191 13.69 8.18 19.70
C ASP A 191 12.38 7.52 20.18
N ASP A 192 11.36 7.46 19.32
CA ASP A 192 10.11 6.72 19.58
C ASP A 192 10.30 5.19 19.56
#